data_AF-A0A0C9RFW4-F1
#
_entry.id   AF-A0A0C9RFW4-F1
#
_cell.length_a   1.000
_cell.length_b   1.000
_cell.length_c   1.000
_cell.angle_alpha   90.00
_cell.angle_beta   90.00
_cell.angle_gamma   90.00
#
_symmetry.space_group_name_H-M   'P 1'
#
loop_
_entity.id
_entity.type
_entity.pdbx_description
1 polymer ?
#
loop_
_entity_poly.entity_id
_entity_poly.type
_entity_poly.pdbx_seq_one_letter_code
_entity_poly.pdbx_strand_id
1 'polypeptide(L)'
;MCLGCDQLINREEFQKVLDQANPSVIAVSKAIRPDGDVELSEEQIEDFALPPCENCGGILKPDIVFFGDNVPRAVVENVRVSVDESDALLVLGTSLTTFSGYRIILQAVDNNKPIAIVNIGETRADCHAHVKIKSRCGEVLSNIFPSHDFNRSN
;
A
#
# COMPACT_ATOMS: atom_id res chain seq x y z
N MET A 1 8.67 11.76 4.66
CA MET A 1 8.02 13.07 4.84
C MET A 1 8.40 13.64 6.19
N CYS A 2 8.58 14.96 6.30
CA CYS A 2 8.72 15.64 7.59
C CYS A 2 7.36 16.03 8.17
N LEU A 3 7.13 15.77 9.45
CA LEU A 3 5.87 16.13 10.14
C LEU A 3 5.78 17.62 10.50
N GLY A 4 6.87 18.38 10.38
CA GLY A 4 6.92 19.81 10.70
C GLY A 4 6.82 20.74 9.48
N CYS A 5 7.26 20.30 8.31
CA CYS A 5 7.29 21.14 7.10
C CYS A 5 6.83 20.43 5.82
N ASP A 6 6.30 19.21 5.93
CA ASP A 6 5.81 18.37 4.82
C ASP A 6 6.84 18.04 3.73
N GLN A 7 8.13 18.34 3.95
CA GLN A 7 9.19 18.01 3.00
C GLN A 7 9.22 16.51 2.72
N LEU A 8 9.12 16.16 1.44
CA LEU A 8 9.30 14.80 0.95
C LEU A 8 10.79 14.54 0.71
N ILE A 9 11.22 13.34 1.12
CA ILE A 9 12.58 12.86 0.97
C ILE A 9 12.46 11.45 0.40
N ASN A 10 13.24 11.16 -0.63
CA ASN A 10 13.28 9.84 -1.23
C ASN A 10 13.79 8.82 -0.19
N ARG A 11 13.11 7.67 -0.07
CA ARG A 11 13.44 6.65 0.94
C ARG A 11 14.82 6.03 0.73
N GLU A 12 15.26 5.85 -0.51
CA GLU A 12 16.58 5.30 -0.85
C GLU A 12 17.69 6.31 -0.56
N GLU A 13 17.46 7.59 -0.86
CA GLU A 13 18.39 8.66 -0.50
C GLU A 13 18.52 8.79 1.03
N PHE A 14 17.39 8.75 1.74
CA PHE A 14 17.39 8.78 3.19
C PHE A 14 18.05 7.54 3.81
N GLN A 15 18.04 6.39 3.13
CA GLN A 15 18.78 5.21 3.60
C GLN A 15 20.29 5.52 3.73
N LYS A 16 20.87 6.27 2.79
CA LYS A 16 22.29 6.64 2.84
C LYS A 16 22.60 7.53 4.05
N VAL A 17 21.68 8.41 4.41
CA VAL A 17 21.79 9.27 5.61
C VAL A 17 21.73 8.41 6.87
N LEU A 18 20.81 7.44 6.92
CA LEU A 18 20.73 6.48 8.01
C LEU A 18 22.01 5.65 8.14
N ASP A 19 22.56 5.14 7.04
CA ASP A 19 23.78 4.33 7.03
C ASP A 19 25.00 5.15 7.53
N GLN A 20 25.08 6.43 7.16
CA GLN A 20 26.14 7.33 7.63
C GLN A 20 26.00 7.67 9.12
N ALA A 21 24.77 7.86 9.60
CA ALA A 21 24.51 8.12 11.02
C ALA A 21 24.69 6.87 11.90
N ASN A 22 24.59 5.68 11.31
CA ASN A 22 24.57 4.39 12.01
C ASN A 22 25.57 3.39 11.44
N PRO A 23 26.88 3.71 11.35
CA PRO A 23 27.86 2.87 10.65
C PRO A 23 28.11 1.51 11.31
N SER A 24 27.77 1.37 12.60
CA SER A 24 27.90 0.14 13.38
C SER A 24 26.67 -0.77 13.31
N VAL A 25 25.56 -0.31 12.73
CA VAL A 25 24.32 -1.08 12.69
C VAL A 25 24.40 -2.14 11.58
N ILE A 26 24.45 -3.41 11.99
CA ILE A 26 24.40 -4.56 11.10
C ILE A 26 23.12 -5.33 11.40
N ALA A 27 22.08 -5.10 10.61
CA ALA A 27 20.81 -5.80 10.75
C ALA A 27 20.74 -7.00 9.80
N VAL A 28 20.63 -8.21 10.36
CA VAL A 28 20.34 -9.44 9.60
C VAL A 28 18.91 -9.86 9.92
N SER A 29 18.03 -9.81 8.92
CA SER A 29 16.64 -10.23 9.08
C SER A 29 16.40 -11.64 8.55
N LYS A 30 15.61 -12.41 9.30
CA LYS A 30 15.10 -13.73 8.86
C LYS A 30 13.75 -13.63 8.15
N ALA A 31 13.00 -12.55 8.38
CA ALA A 31 11.67 -12.34 7.83
C ALA A 31 11.37 -10.84 7.73
N ILE A 32 10.85 -10.43 6.57
CA ILE A 32 10.47 -9.05 6.30
C ILE A 32 8.94 -9.00 6.19
N ARG A 33 8.30 -8.09 6.92
CA ARG A 33 6.85 -7.87 6.89
C ARG A 33 6.43 -7.11 5.61
N PRO A 34 5.14 -7.11 5.23
CA PRO A 34 4.70 -6.50 3.97
C PRO A 34 4.99 -4.99 3.83
N ASP A 35 5.15 -4.27 4.93
CA ASP A 35 5.53 -2.86 5.01
C ASP A 35 7.06 -2.63 5.04
N GLY A 36 7.85 -3.70 5.07
CA GLY A 36 9.31 -3.65 5.18
C GLY A 36 9.84 -3.75 6.61
N ASP A 37 8.97 -3.88 7.62
CA ASP A 37 9.39 -3.98 9.01
C ASP A 37 10.07 -5.32 9.31
N VAL A 38 11.02 -5.26 10.26
CA VAL A 38 11.74 -6.42 10.79
C VAL A 38 11.75 -6.34 12.31
N GLU A 39 11.76 -7.50 12.96
CA GLU A 39 11.90 -7.56 14.43
C GLU A 39 13.36 -7.39 14.83
N LEU A 40 13.61 -6.41 15.71
CA LEU A 40 14.92 -6.10 16.29
C LEU A 40 14.81 -6.15 17.81
N SER A 41 15.87 -6.55 18.51
CA SER A 41 15.93 -6.45 19.97
C SER A 41 16.09 -5.00 20.43
N GLU A 42 15.75 -4.71 21.69
CA GLU A 42 15.95 -3.37 22.27
C GLU A 42 17.43 -2.93 22.18
N GLU A 43 18.37 -3.85 22.44
CA GLU A 43 19.82 -3.63 22.31
C GLU A 43 20.23 -3.20 20.89
N GLN A 44 19.56 -3.73 19.86
CA GLN A 44 19.83 -3.34 18.46
C GLN A 44 19.28 -1.95 18.10
N ILE A 45 18.35 -1.41 18.90
CA ILE A 45 17.69 -0.12 18.66
C ILE A 45 18.27 0.97 19.57
N GLU A 46 18.83 0.62 20.72
CA GLU A 46 19.26 1.56 21.77
C GLU A 46 20.19 2.66 21.26
N ASP A 47 21.17 2.30 20.44
CA ASP A 47 22.15 3.23 19.86
C ASP A 47 21.79 3.72 18.45
N PHE A 48 20.55 3.46 17.98
CA PHE A 48 20.11 3.88 16.66
C PHE A 48 19.85 5.39 16.61
N ALA A 49 20.64 6.11 15.83
CA ALA A 49 20.48 7.53 15.56
C ALA A 49 19.46 7.75 14.45
N LEU A 50 18.35 8.43 14.76
CA LEU A 50 17.36 8.88 13.78
C LEU A 50 17.64 10.35 13.37
N PRO A 51 18.16 10.62 12.16
CA PRO A 51 18.45 11.98 11.72
C PRO A 51 17.19 12.84 11.61
N PRO A 52 17.21 14.10 12.05
CA PRO A 52 16.10 15.01 11.90
C PRO A 52 15.97 15.50 10.44
N CYS A 53 14.87 16.17 10.12
CA CYS A 53 14.72 16.84 8.83
C CYS A 53 15.77 17.94 8.65
N GLU A 54 16.53 17.91 7.56
CA GLU A 54 17.57 18.92 7.26
C GLU A 54 17.00 20.33 7.06
N ASN A 55 15.73 20.44 6.63
CA ASN A 55 15.09 21.73 6.36
C ASN A 55 14.59 22.44 7.63
N CYS A 56 14.05 21.70 8.60
CA CYS A 56 13.40 22.31 9.78
C CYS A 56 13.74 21.67 11.13
N GLY A 57 14.58 20.62 11.17
CA GLY A 57 14.90 19.88 12.38
C GLY A 57 13.79 18.97 12.90
N GLY A 58 12.64 18.89 12.21
CA GLY A 58 11.47 18.13 12.63
C GLY A 58 11.59 16.61 12.45
N ILE A 59 10.62 15.88 13.00
CA ILE A 59 10.55 14.41 12.93
C ILE A 59 10.23 13.97 11.50
N LEU A 60 10.93 12.94 11.04
CA LEU A 60 10.68 12.29 9.76
C LEU A 60 9.84 11.02 9.97
N LYS A 61 8.85 10.84 9.09
CA LYS A 61 7.98 9.66 9.03
C LYS A 61 7.98 9.10 7.61
N PRO A 62 7.95 7.76 7.42
CA PRO A 62 7.62 7.18 6.13
C PRO A 62 6.30 7.76 5.61
N ASP A 63 6.27 8.08 4.31
CA ASP A 63 5.08 8.67 3.66
C ASP A 63 4.06 7.58 3.31
N ILE A 64 3.51 6.97 4.36
CA ILE A 64 2.48 5.93 4.32
C ILE A 64 1.41 6.23 5.36
N VAL A 65 0.21 5.66 5.18
CA VAL A 65 -0.89 5.78 6.15
C VAL A 65 -0.73 4.66 7.18
N PHE A 66 -0.48 5.04 8.44
CA PHE A 66 -0.45 4.08 9.55
C PHE A 66 -1.85 3.74 10.07
N PHE A 67 -1.97 2.69 10.87
CA PHE A 67 -3.20 2.43 11.61
C PHE A 67 -3.53 3.62 12.53
N GLY A 68 -4.79 4.09 12.47
CA GLY A 68 -5.25 5.27 13.19
C GLY A 68 -5.08 6.59 12.41
N ASP A 69 -4.33 6.59 11.31
CA ASP A 69 -4.19 7.75 10.44
C ASP A 69 -5.31 7.80 9.39
N ASN A 70 -5.51 8.97 8.78
CA ASN A 70 -6.49 9.18 7.73
C ASN A 70 -5.82 9.19 6.35
N VAL A 71 -6.43 8.50 5.39
CA VAL A 71 -6.04 8.63 3.98
C VAL A 71 -6.25 10.09 3.54
N PRO A 72 -5.29 10.73 2.86
CA PRO A 72 -5.42 12.10 2.40
C PRO A 72 -6.71 12.32 1.59
N ARG A 73 -7.46 13.38 1.89
CA ARG A 73 -8.78 13.64 1.28
C ARG A 73 -8.76 13.66 -0.24
N ALA A 74 -7.73 14.28 -0.83
CA ALA A 74 -7.57 14.33 -2.28
C ALA A 74 -7.46 12.94 -2.92
N VAL A 75 -6.75 12.01 -2.27
CA VAL A 75 -6.65 10.61 -2.73
C VAL A 75 -8.01 9.91 -2.65
N VAL A 76 -8.75 10.13 -1.55
CA VAL A 76 -10.11 9.57 -1.40
C VAL A 76 -11.05 10.08 -2.50
N GLU A 77 -11.02 11.38 -2.78
CA GLU A 77 -11.89 11.97 -3.79
C GLU A 77 -11.51 11.50 -5.21
N ASN A 78 -10.22 11.39 -5.52
CA ASN A 78 -9.78 10.85 -6.80
C ASN A 78 -10.26 9.41 -7.01
N VAL A 79 -10.12 8.55 -5.99
CA VAL A 79 -10.62 7.17 -6.05
C VAL A 79 -12.13 7.15 -6.23
N ARG A 80 -12.85 8.02 -5.51
CA ARG A 80 -14.31 8.14 -5.64
C ARG A 80 -14.71 8.47 -7.07
N VAL A 81 -14.12 9.48 -7.67
CA VAL A 81 -14.39 9.86 -9.07
C VAL A 81 -14.06 8.70 -10.03
N SER A 82 -12.92 8.04 -9.85
CA SER A 82 -12.56 6.88 -10.68
C SER A 82 -13.56 5.73 -10.56
N VAL A 83 -14.08 5.47 -9.36
CA VAL A 83 -15.16 4.50 -9.19
C VAL A 83 -16.42 4.98 -9.87
N ASP A 84 -16.82 6.25 -9.75
CA ASP A 84 -18.03 6.79 -10.39
C ASP A 84 -17.97 6.68 -11.92
N GLU A 85 -16.79 6.87 -12.52
CA GLU A 85 -16.56 6.80 -13.97
C GLU A 85 -16.34 5.37 -14.52
N SER A 86 -16.06 4.38 -13.67
CA SER A 86 -15.77 3.02 -14.15
C SER A 86 -17.01 2.20 -14.53
N ASP A 87 -16.90 1.28 -15.48
CA ASP A 87 -18.02 0.38 -15.80
C ASP A 87 -18.11 -0.84 -14.87
N ALA A 88 -17.02 -1.17 -14.17
CA ALA A 88 -16.92 -2.31 -13.26
C ALA A 88 -15.77 -2.12 -12.25
N LEU A 89 -15.69 -3.02 -11.25
CA LEU A 89 -14.60 -3.08 -10.29
C LEU A 89 -13.98 -4.49 -10.24
N LEU A 90 -12.65 -4.56 -10.39
CA LEU A 90 -11.86 -5.78 -10.20
C LEU A 90 -11.02 -5.68 -8.93
N VAL A 91 -11.26 -6.57 -7.97
CA VAL A 91 -10.54 -6.65 -6.70
C VAL A 91 -9.52 -7.78 -6.76
N LEU A 92 -8.25 -7.49 -6.46
CA LEU A 92 -7.15 -8.44 -6.55
C LEU A 92 -6.39 -8.54 -5.23
N GLY A 93 -6.26 -9.76 -4.69
CA GLY A 93 -5.27 -10.06 -3.64
C GLY A 93 -5.45 -9.32 -2.32
N THR A 94 -6.68 -8.97 -1.94
CA THR A 94 -6.98 -8.30 -0.67
C THR A 94 -8.14 -8.98 0.05
N SER A 95 -8.02 -9.11 1.37
CA SER A 95 -9.12 -9.60 2.22
C SER A 95 -10.22 -8.57 2.42
N LEU A 96 -9.94 -7.28 2.14
CA LEU A 96 -10.82 -6.15 2.38
C LEU A 96 -11.27 -6.02 3.85
N THR A 97 -10.45 -6.50 4.79
CA THR A 97 -10.74 -6.38 6.22
C THR A 97 -10.66 -4.92 6.68
N THR A 98 -9.72 -4.14 6.12
CA THR A 98 -9.58 -2.71 6.41
C THR A 98 -10.67 -1.88 5.73
N PHE A 99 -11.25 -0.94 6.48
CA PHE A 99 -12.38 -0.16 5.98
C PHE A 99 -11.99 0.80 4.83
N SER A 100 -10.75 1.27 4.80
CA SER A 100 -10.22 2.16 3.74
C SER A 100 -10.33 1.55 2.34
N GLY A 101 -10.12 0.24 2.22
CA GLY A 101 -10.36 -0.50 0.97
C GLY A 101 -11.81 -0.92 0.81
N TYR A 102 -12.46 -1.40 1.90
CA TYR A 102 -13.84 -1.89 1.83
C TYR A 102 -14.86 -0.83 1.39
N ARG A 103 -14.67 0.45 1.74
CA ARG A 103 -15.56 1.54 1.32
C ARG A 103 -15.62 1.72 -0.21
N ILE A 104 -14.58 1.34 -0.94
CA ILE A 104 -14.55 1.37 -2.41
C ILE A 104 -15.58 0.38 -2.97
N ILE A 105 -15.70 -0.79 -2.34
CA ILE A 105 -16.71 -1.79 -2.69
C ILE A 105 -18.10 -1.27 -2.41
N LEU A 106 -18.31 -0.64 -1.24
CA LEU A 106 -19.62 -0.10 -0.87
C LEU A 106 -20.09 0.95 -1.89
N GLN A 107 -19.19 1.86 -2.31
CA GLN A 107 -19.52 2.82 -3.37
C GLN A 107 -19.87 2.12 -4.69
N ALA A 108 -19.12 1.09 -5.09
CA ALA A 108 -19.43 0.34 -6.30
C ALA A 108 -20.80 -0.36 -6.22
N VAL A 109 -21.17 -0.89 -5.04
CA VAL A 109 -22.50 -1.47 -4.78
C VAL A 109 -23.58 -0.40 -4.88
N ASP A 110 -23.40 0.76 -4.24
CA ASP A 110 -24.37 1.87 -4.27
C ASP A 110 -24.60 2.36 -5.72
N ASN A 111 -23.53 2.36 -6.52
CA ASN A 111 -23.58 2.72 -7.94
C ASN A 111 -24.03 1.57 -8.87
N ASN A 112 -24.42 0.42 -8.33
CA ASN A 112 -24.82 -0.78 -9.08
C ASN A 112 -23.77 -1.26 -10.10
N LYS A 113 -22.49 -1.15 -9.75
CA LYS A 113 -21.37 -1.57 -10.60
C LYS A 113 -21.11 -3.08 -10.44
N PRO A 114 -20.86 -3.82 -11.53
CA PRO A 114 -20.39 -5.20 -11.47
C PRO A 114 -19.06 -5.28 -10.71
N ILE A 115 -18.96 -6.25 -9.80
CA ILE A 115 -17.76 -6.48 -8.97
C ILE A 115 -17.23 -7.88 -9.21
N ALA A 116 -15.97 -7.99 -9.59
CA ALA A 116 -15.23 -9.24 -9.71
C ALA A 116 -14.12 -9.30 -8.66
N ILE A 117 -13.91 -10.46 -8.04
CA ILE A 117 -12.88 -10.68 -7.03
C ILE A 117 -11.97 -11.85 -7.44
N VAL A 118 -10.66 -11.62 -7.44
CA VAL A 118 -9.65 -12.68 -7.51
C VAL A 118 -8.86 -12.66 -6.22
N ASN A 119 -9.08 -13.66 -5.38
CA ASN A 119 -8.37 -13.82 -4.12
C ASN A 119 -8.37 -15.29 -3.70
N ILE A 120 -7.24 -15.77 -3.17
CA ILE A 120 -7.11 -17.16 -2.71
C ILE A 120 -8.11 -17.46 -1.58
N GLY A 121 -8.20 -16.54 -0.62
CA GLY A 121 -9.04 -16.67 0.57
C GLY A 121 -10.39 -15.96 0.49
N GLU A 122 -11.09 -15.95 1.61
CA GLU A 122 -12.31 -15.17 1.80
C GLU A 122 -12.01 -13.67 1.78
N THR A 123 -13.01 -12.88 1.39
CA THR A 123 -12.97 -11.44 1.49
C THR A 123 -14.23 -10.94 2.18
N ARG A 124 -14.14 -9.78 2.84
CA ARG A 124 -15.31 -9.11 3.43
C ARG A 124 -16.38 -8.76 2.38
N ALA A 125 -16.03 -8.73 1.10
CA ALA A 125 -16.91 -8.35 0.00
C ALA A 125 -17.45 -9.54 -0.81
N ASP A 126 -17.25 -10.78 -0.35
CA ASP A 126 -17.70 -11.97 -1.10
C ASP A 126 -19.20 -11.94 -1.43
N CYS A 127 -20.04 -11.39 -0.54
CA CYS A 127 -21.48 -11.26 -0.76
C CYS A 127 -21.88 -10.22 -1.82
N HIS A 128 -20.97 -9.32 -2.20
CA HIS A 128 -21.19 -8.28 -3.21
C HIS A 128 -20.62 -8.67 -4.58
N ALA A 129 -19.83 -9.74 -4.63
CA ALA A 129 -19.15 -10.18 -5.84
C ALA A 129 -20.12 -10.85 -6.82
N HIS A 130 -20.11 -10.36 -8.06
CA HIS A 130 -20.80 -11.01 -9.18
C HIS A 130 -20.00 -12.22 -9.68
N VAL A 131 -18.68 -12.11 -9.64
CA VAL A 131 -17.74 -13.18 -9.97
C VAL A 131 -16.69 -13.25 -8.88
N LYS A 132 -16.44 -14.46 -8.35
CA LYS A 132 -15.30 -14.71 -7.45
C LYS A 132 -14.47 -15.88 -7.97
N ILE A 133 -13.19 -15.63 -8.18
CA ILE A 133 -12.20 -16.63 -8.57
C ILE A 133 -11.24 -16.87 -7.40
N LYS A 134 -11.28 -18.08 -6.86
CA LYS A 134 -10.37 -18.52 -5.80
C LYS A 134 -9.07 -19.04 -6.40
N SER A 135 -8.16 -18.13 -6.74
CA SER A 135 -6.86 -18.48 -7.33
C SER A 135 -5.81 -17.38 -7.07
N ARG A 136 -4.55 -17.67 -7.43
CA ARG A 136 -3.46 -16.69 -7.42
C ARG A 136 -3.71 -15.67 -8.53
N CYS A 137 -3.65 -14.38 -8.21
CA CYS A 137 -3.89 -13.30 -9.18
C CYS A 137 -3.01 -13.43 -10.43
N GLY A 138 -1.73 -13.80 -10.26
CA GLY A 138 -0.79 -13.96 -11.38
C GLY A 138 -1.18 -15.07 -12.35
N GLU A 139 -1.84 -16.14 -11.91
CA GLU A 139 -2.32 -17.23 -12.79
C GLU A 139 -3.55 -16.78 -13.57
N VAL A 140 -4.47 -16.08 -12.92
CA VAL A 140 -5.70 -15.59 -13.56
C VAL A 140 -5.39 -14.50 -14.58
N LEU A 141 -4.60 -13.50 -14.18
CA LEU A 141 -4.30 -12.35 -15.05
C LEU A 141 -3.46 -12.75 -16.27
N SER A 142 -2.54 -13.72 -16.13
CA SER A 142 -1.77 -14.24 -17.27
C SER A 142 -2.65 -14.89 -18.35
N ASN A 143 -3.81 -15.42 -17.97
CA ASN A 143 -4.77 -16.01 -18.91
C ASN A 143 -5.69 -14.97 -19.55
N ILE A 144 -5.92 -13.83 -18.90
CA ILE A 144 -6.79 -12.74 -19.40
C ILE A 144 -5.99 -11.77 -20.26
N PHE A 145 -4.75 -11.47 -19.87
CA PHE A 145 -3.83 -10.56 -20.55
C PHE A 145 -2.55 -11.30 -20.94
N PRO A 146 -2.57 -12.16 -21.97
CA PRO A 146 -1.36 -12.80 -22.44
C PRO A 146 -0.32 -11.74 -22.87
N SER A 147 0.96 -12.04 -22.65
CA SER A 147 2.10 -11.11 -22.75
C SER A 147 2.26 -10.37 -24.09
N HIS A 148 1.47 -10.70 -25.11
CA HIS A 148 1.45 -10.05 -26.41
C HIS A 148 0.55 -8.80 -26.49
N ASP A 149 -0.31 -8.55 -25.50
CA ASP A 149 -1.29 -7.44 -25.55
C ASP A 149 -0.80 -6.13 -24.89
N PHE A 150 0.31 -6.14 -24.14
CA PHE A 150 0.85 -4.93 -23.48
C PHE A 150 1.48 -3.91 -24.44
N ASN A 151 1.77 -4.29 -25.70
CA ASN A 151 2.33 -3.40 -26.73
C ASN A 151 1.26 -2.68 -27.56
N ARG A 152 -0.01 -2.72 -27.17
CA ARG A 152 -1.07 -1.90 -27.76
C ARG A 152 -1.47 -0.80 -26.80
N SER A 153 -0.77 0.32 -26.86
CA SER A 153 -1.27 1.61 -26.38
C SER A 153 -1.33 2.55 -27.59
N ASN A 154 -2.54 3.03 -27.86
CA ASN A 154 -2.79 4.29 -28.57
C ASN A 154 -2.12 5.45 -27.83
#